data_AF-A0A974Y6E5-F1
#
_entry.id   AF-A0A974Y6E5-F1
#
_cell.length_a   1.000
_cell.length_b   1.000
_cell.length_c   1.000
_cell.angle_alpha   90.00
_cell.angle_beta   90.00
_cell.angle_gamma   90.00
#
_symmetry.space_group_name_H-M   'P 1'
#
loop_
_entity.id
_entity.type
_entity.pdbx_description
1 polymer ?
#
loop_
_entity_poly.entity_id
_entity_poly.type
_entity_poly.pdbx_seq_one_letter_code
_entity_poly.pdbx_strand_id
1 'polypeptide(L)'
;MKPSMKPSTKYGMLAVASLGVVSLVHQARSAHLDGPQIYHYVLGVLPNVAAAVALPFAFMSVWCGQNPVGTYPATRRWFFAASIVSAVGLVVWEFLQPIRGRIYDPHDIGATIVGLGLAGLVFHASTPDRRPA
;
A
#
# COMPACT_ATOMS: atom_id res chain seq x y z
N MET A 1 14.04 7.03 -28.67
CA MET A 1 13.93 7.11 -27.19
C MET A 1 12.64 6.42 -26.77
N LYS A 2 12.70 5.40 -25.88
CA LYS A 2 11.48 4.80 -25.32
C LYS A 2 10.85 5.82 -24.37
N PRO A 3 9.58 6.22 -24.52
CA PRO A 3 8.97 7.18 -23.62
C PRO A 3 8.99 6.61 -22.19
N SER A 4 9.71 7.26 -21.29
CA SER A 4 9.76 6.90 -19.87
C SER A 4 8.53 7.48 -19.19
N MET A 5 7.73 6.62 -18.56
CA MET A 5 6.57 7.04 -17.77
C MET A 5 7.00 8.01 -16.65
N LYS A 6 6.17 9.03 -16.38
CA LYS A 6 6.41 9.95 -15.27
C LYS A 6 6.31 9.21 -13.92
N PRO A 7 7.20 9.48 -12.93
CA PRO A 7 7.16 8.81 -11.63
C PRO A 7 5.81 8.94 -10.92
N SER A 8 5.15 10.11 -10.99
CA SER A 8 3.82 10.32 -10.41
C SER A 8 2.78 9.37 -10.97
N THR A 9 2.69 9.26 -12.31
CA THR A 9 1.79 8.32 -12.99
C THR A 9 2.06 6.89 -12.56
N LYS A 10 3.34 6.50 -12.50
CA LYS A 10 3.76 5.16 -12.12
C LYS A 10 3.33 4.80 -10.69
N TYR A 11 3.60 5.67 -9.71
CA TYR A 11 3.17 5.43 -8.33
C TYR A 11 1.64 5.49 -8.20
N GLY A 12 0.98 6.38 -8.94
CA GLY A 12 -0.48 6.42 -9.00
C GLY A 12 -1.09 5.12 -9.49
N MET A 13 -0.52 4.51 -10.54
CA MET A 13 -0.96 3.21 -11.03
C MET A 13 -0.75 2.09 -10.00
N LEU A 14 0.38 2.09 -9.27
CA LEU A 14 0.62 1.11 -8.21
C LEU A 14 -0.41 1.26 -7.07
N ALA A 15 -0.72 2.50 -6.69
CA ALA A 15 -1.74 2.78 -5.69
C ALA A 15 -3.12 2.29 -6.14
N VAL A 16 -3.54 2.64 -7.36
CA VAL A 16 -4.83 2.23 -7.93
C VAL A 16 -4.91 0.72 -8.07
N ALA A 17 -3.85 0.06 -8.54
CA ALA A 17 -3.82 -1.40 -8.64
C ALA A 17 -4.01 -2.06 -7.27
N SER A 18 -3.34 -1.54 -6.24
CA SER A 18 -3.48 -2.06 -4.88
C SER A 18 -4.87 -1.81 -4.29
N LEU A 19 -5.47 -0.63 -4.55
CA LEU A 19 -6.87 -0.38 -4.20
C LEU A 19 -7.83 -1.29 -4.96
N GLY A 20 -7.52 -1.64 -6.21
CA GLY A 20 -8.25 -2.64 -6.97
C GLY A 20 -8.29 -4.01 -6.26
N VAL A 21 -7.19 -4.42 -5.62
CA VAL A 21 -7.16 -5.64 -4.78
C VAL A 21 -8.13 -5.52 -3.61
N VAL A 22 -8.17 -4.36 -2.93
CA VAL A 22 -9.14 -4.12 -1.84
C VAL A 22 -10.57 -4.26 -2.35
N SER A 23 -10.89 -3.66 -3.49
CA SER A 23 -12.22 -3.76 -4.11
C SER A 23 -12.59 -5.20 -4.47
N LEU A 24 -11.66 -5.96 -5.05
CA LEU A 24 -11.88 -7.37 -5.39
C LEU A 24 -12.11 -8.22 -4.13
N VAL A 25 -11.36 -7.99 -3.05
CA VAL A 25 -11.59 -8.69 -1.77
C VAL A 25 -12.96 -8.36 -1.20
N HIS A 26 -13.39 -7.10 -1.28
CA HIS A 26 -14.72 -6.73 -0.82
C HIS A 26 -15.81 -7.45 -1.62
N GLN A 27 -15.67 -7.49 -2.95
CA GLN A 27 -16.59 -8.22 -3.82
C GLN A 27 -16.61 -9.73 -3.50
N ALA A 28 -15.44 -10.34 -3.29
CA ALA A 28 -15.32 -11.75 -2.93
C ALA A 28 -15.97 -12.07 -1.58
N ARG A 29 -15.85 -11.18 -0.59
CA ARG A 29 -16.55 -11.30 0.70
C ARG A 29 -18.06 -11.20 0.53
N SER A 30 -18.55 -10.27 -0.30
CA SER A 30 -19.98 -10.09 -0.56
C SER A 30 -20.63 -11.27 -1.30
N ALA A 31 -19.85 -12.07 -2.01
CA ALA A 31 -20.35 -13.25 -2.72
C ALA A 31 -20.70 -14.43 -1.78
N HIS A 32 -20.39 -14.35 -0.48
CA HIS A 32 -20.68 -15.40 0.52
C HIS A 32 -20.25 -16.80 0.06
N LEU A 33 -19.10 -16.90 -0.61
CA LEU A 33 -18.57 -18.18 -1.07
C LEU A 33 -18.16 -19.01 0.14
N ASP A 34 -18.73 -20.22 0.25
CA ASP A 34 -18.26 -21.22 1.19
C ASP A 34 -16.86 -21.69 0.78
N GLY A 35 -15.95 -21.77 1.75
CA GLY A 35 -14.59 -22.17 1.47
C GLY A 35 -13.86 -22.69 2.71
N PRO A 36 -12.64 -23.20 2.52
CA PRO A 36 -11.77 -23.60 3.62
C PRO A 36 -11.49 -22.42 4.57
N GLN A 37 -11.22 -22.67 5.85
CA GLN A 37 -10.94 -21.59 6.83
C GLN A 37 -9.83 -20.64 6.39
N ILE A 38 -8.81 -21.14 5.69
CA ILE A 38 -7.71 -20.31 5.18
C ILE A 38 -8.19 -19.27 4.17
N TYR A 39 -9.22 -19.57 3.37
CA TYR A 39 -9.80 -18.63 2.43
C TYR A 39 -10.42 -17.43 3.16
N HIS A 40 -11.21 -17.69 4.20
CA HIS A 40 -11.82 -16.63 5.02
C HIS A 40 -10.78 -15.82 5.78
N TYR A 41 -9.74 -16.46 6.30
CA TYR A 41 -8.61 -15.78 6.94
C TYR A 41 -7.90 -14.83 5.98
N VAL A 42 -7.52 -15.31 4.78
CA VAL A 42 -6.86 -14.49 3.76
C VAL A 42 -7.74 -13.33 3.36
N LEU A 43 -9.03 -13.58 3.09
CA LEU A 43 -9.97 -12.50 2.79
C LEU A 43 -10.05 -11.50 3.94
N GLY A 44 -9.92 -11.93 5.20
CA GLY A 44 -9.85 -11.11 6.42
C GLY A 44 -8.71 -10.09 6.40
N VAL A 45 -7.49 -10.56 6.19
CA VAL A 45 -6.27 -9.73 6.36
C VAL A 45 -5.82 -9.01 5.08
N LEU A 46 -6.17 -9.54 3.90
CA LEU A 46 -5.68 -9.04 2.61
C LEU A 46 -6.00 -7.55 2.33
N PRO A 47 -7.16 -6.99 2.74
CA PRO A 47 -7.41 -5.55 2.60
C PRO A 47 -6.38 -4.69 3.32
N ASN A 48 -5.89 -5.11 4.48
CA ASN A 48 -4.89 -4.37 5.25
C ASN A 48 -3.51 -4.45 4.59
N VAL A 49 -3.13 -5.61 4.05
CA VAL A 49 -1.94 -5.75 3.21
C VAL A 49 -2.00 -4.78 2.02
N ALA A 50 -3.11 -4.80 1.29
CA ALA A 50 -3.29 -3.98 0.09
C ALA A 50 -3.38 -2.48 0.40
N ALA A 51 -4.01 -2.09 1.51
CA ALA A 51 -4.04 -0.71 1.97
C ALA A 51 -2.64 -0.20 2.36
N ALA A 52 -1.87 -1.03 3.06
CA ALA A 52 -0.49 -0.74 3.43
C ALA A 52 0.45 -0.56 2.23
N VAL A 53 0.16 -1.21 1.10
CA VAL A 53 0.84 -0.95 -0.18
C VAL A 53 0.30 0.30 -0.87
N ALA A 54 -1.03 0.48 -0.90
CA ALA A 54 -1.67 1.55 -1.65
C ALA A 54 -1.30 2.94 -1.13
N LEU A 55 -1.36 3.14 0.20
CA LEU A 55 -1.25 4.46 0.81
C LEU A 55 0.11 5.13 0.54
N PRO A 56 1.27 4.48 0.76
CA PRO A 56 2.56 5.10 0.45
C PRO A 56 2.69 5.50 -1.02
N PHE A 57 2.22 4.66 -1.95
CA PHE A 57 2.27 4.99 -3.39
C PHE A 57 1.29 6.09 -3.78
N ALA A 58 0.14 6.20 -3.13
CA ALA A 58 -0.79 7.31 -3.33
C ALA A 58 -0.15 8.64 -2.92
N PHE A 59 0.48 8.69 -1.73
CA PHE A 59 1.24 9.87 -1.30
C PHE A 59 2.38 10.20 -2.25
N MET A 60 3.15 9.20 -2.68
CA MET A 60 4.25 9.41 -3.63
C MET A 60 3.77 9.91 -5.00
N SER A 61 2.61 9.46 -5.47
CA SER A 61 2.01 9.95 -6.72
C SER A 61 1.76 11.46 -6.65
N VAL A 62 1.15 11.92 -5.56
CA VAL A 62 0.87 13.34 -5.32
C VAL A 62 2.17 14.12 -5.16
N TRP A 63 3.08 13.65 -4.32
CA TRP A 63 4.34 14.32 -4.05
C TRP A 63 5.19 14.48 -5.32
N CYS A 64 5.35 13.42 -6.14
CA CYS A 64 6.06 13.50 -7.41
C CYS A 64 5.34 14.36 -8.46
N GLY A 65 4.02 14.48 -8.38
CA GLY A 65 3.25 15.40 -9.22
C GLY A 65 3.58 16.86 -8.91
N GLN A 66 3.81 17.16 -7.63
CA GLN A 66 4.20 18.50 -7.15
C GLN A 66 5.71 18.76 -7.27
N ASN A 67 6.54 17.71 -7.27
CA ASN A 67 8.00 17.79 -7.27
C ASN A 67 8.64 16.95 -8.40
N PRO A 68 8.48 17.36 -9.67
CA PRO A 68 8.85 16.54 -10.84
C PRO A 68 10.37 16.32 -11.03
N VAL A 69 11.24 17.04 -10.32
CA VAL A 69 12.72 16.98 -10.46
C VAL A 69 13.40 16.39 -9.22
N GLY A 70 12.66 15.63 -8.40
CA GLY A 70 13.22 15.02 -7.19
C GLY A 70 14.37 14.05 -7.47
N THR A 71 15.47 14.19 -6.72
CA THR A 71 16.57 13.20 -6.75
C THR A 71 16.14 11.88 -6.13
N TYR A 72 16.85 10.79 -6.43
CA TYR A 72 16.56 9.48 -5.83
C TYR A 72 16.59 9.50 -4.29
N PRO A 73 17.59 10.13 -3.62
CA PRO A 73 17.59 10.24 -2.16
C PRO A 73 16.36 10.98 -1.60
N ALA A 74 15.92 12.05 -2.25
CA ALA A 74 14.72 12.79 -1.84
C ALA A 74 13.47 11.91 -1.97
N THR A 75 13.33 11.21 -3.09
CA THR A 75 12.21 10.30 -3.36
C THR A 75 12.15 9.17 -2.32
N ARG A 76 13.30 8.57 -1.98
CA ARG A 76 13.39 7.53 -0.95
C ARG A 76 13.03 8.04 0.45
N ARG A 77 13.48 9.23 0.82
CA ARG A 77 13.13 9.86 2.11
C ARG A 77 11.63 10.10 2.22
N TRP A 78 11.00 10.61 1.16
CA TRP A 78 9.56 10.85 1.13
C TRP A 78 8.76 9.55 1.11
N PHE A 79 9.21 8.52 0.41
CA PHE A 79 8.57 7.20 0.47
C PHE A 79 8.59 6.63 1.89
N PHE A 80 9.72 6.76 2.60
CA PHE A 80 9.82 6.31 3.99
C PHE A 80 8.90 7.11 4.91
N ALA A 81 8.85 8.44 4.77
CA ALA A 81 7.92 9.28 5.51
C ALA A 81 6.45 8.89 5.23
N ALA A 82 6.08 8.70 3.97
CA ALA A 82 4.75 8.25 3.58
C ALA A 82 4.42 6.86 4.13
N SER A 83 5.40 5.95 4.18
CA SER A 83 5.25 4.62 4.77
C SER A 83 4.99 4.69 6.28
N ILE A 84 5.71 5.54 7.01
CA ILE A 84 5.46 5.78 8.44
C ILE A 84 4.06 6.35 8.67
N VAL A 85 3.70 7.39 7.92
CA VAL A 85 2.37 8.01 8.04
C VAL A 85 1.26 6.99 7.76
N SER A 86 1.44 6.16 6.72
CA SER A 86 0.51 5.08 6.39
C SER A 86 0.44 4.02 7.48
N ALA A 87 1.59 3.61 8.03
CA ALA A 87 1.66 2.65 9.12
C ALA A 87 0.92 3.15 10.36
N VAL A 88 1.19 4.39 10.79
CA VAL A 88 0.52 5.01 11.94
C VAL A 88 -0.98 5.12 11.67
N GLY A 89 -1.38 5.58 10.47
CA GLY A 89 -2.78 5.68 10.10
C GLY A 89 -3.52 4.35 10.15
N LEU A 90 -2.91 3.27 9.65
CA LEU A 90 -3.48 1.92 9.67
C LEU A 90 -3.53 1.35 11.09
N VAL A 91 -2.47 1.50 11.88
CA VAL A 91 -2.47 1.06 13.28
C VAL A 91 -3.55 1.78 14.08
N VAL A 92 -3.64 3.12 13.94
CA VAL A 92 -4.70 3.90 14.59
C VAL A 92 -6.08 3.45 14.10
N TRP A 93 -6.23 3.17 12.80
CA TRP A 93 -7.47 2.63 12.25
C TRP A 93 -7.89 1.32 12.91
N GLU A 94 -6.94 0.40 13.12
CA GLU A 94 -7.19 -0.87 13.82
C GLU A 94 -7.69 -0.66 15.26
N PHE A 95 -7.07 0.26 16.01
CA PHE A 95 -7.53 0.58 17.36
C PHE A 95 -8.88 1.28 17.43
N LEU A 96 -9.33 1.93 16.34
CA LEU A 96 -10.64 2.57 16.26
C LEU A 96 -11.75 1.59 15.82
N GLN A 97 -11.43 0.37 15.36
CA GLN A 97 -12.44 -0.61 14.94
C GLN A 97 -13.46 -0.99 16.03
N PRO A 98 -13.08 -1.15 17.31
CA PRO A 98 -14.03 -1.45 18.40
C PRO A 98 -15.12 -0.40 18.58
N ILE A 99 -14.81 0.88 18.35
CA ILE A 99 -15.78 1.98 18.42
C ILE A 99 -16.87 1.81 17.35
N ARG A 100 -16.56 1.08 16.26
CA ARG A 100 -17.45 0.82 15.14
C ARG A 100 -18.06 -0.58 15.17
N GLY A 101 -17.98 -1.28 16.31
CA GLY A 101 -18.56 -2.61 16.49
C GLY A 101 -17.77 -3.75 15.86
N ARG A 102 -16.48 -3.55 15.53
CA ARG A 102 -15.56 -4.62 15.08
C ARG A 102 -14.50 -4.94 16.14
N ILE A 103 -14.18 -6.21 16.30
CA ILE A 103 -13.18 -6.65 17.27
C ILE A 103 -11.78 -6.38 16.70
N TYR A 104 -10.88 -5.88 17.56
CA TYR A 104 -9.46 -5.72 17.22
C TYR A 104 -8.84 -7.08 16.86
N ASP A 105 -8.19 -7.16 15.69
CA ASP A 105 -7.50 -8.36 15.21
C ASP A 105 -5.98 -8.11 15.12
N PRO A 106 -5.15 -8.77 15.96
CA PRO A 106 -3.69 -8.68 15.85
C PRO A 106 -3.14 -9.10 14.48
N HIS A 107 -3.86 -9.95 13.73
CA HIS A 107 -3.46 -10.37 12.40
C HIS A 107 -3.48 -9.22 11.39
N ASP A 108 -4.29 -8.18 11.62
CA ASP A 108 -4.36 -6.99 10.77
C ASP A 108 -3.13 -6.08 10.95
N ILE A 109 -2.54 -6.05 12.16
CA ILE A 109 -1.24 -5.42 12.39
C ILE A 109 -0.14 -6.18 11.66
N GLY A 110 -0.14 -7.51 11.73
CA GLY A 110 0.78 -8.36 10.97
C GLY A 110 0.65 -8.14 9.46
N ALA A 111 -0.58 -8.07 8.95
CA ALA A 111 -0.90 -7.78 7.56
C ALA A 111 -0.37 -6.41 7.12
N THR A 112 -0.51 -5.41 7.97
CA THR A 112 0.03 -4.06 7.72
C THR A 112 1.55 -4.09 7.58
N ILE A 113 2.26 -4.80 8.46
CA ILE A 113 3.73 -4.95 8.39
C ILE A 113 4.13 -5.64 7.08
N VAL A 114 3.46 -6.74 6.72
CA VAL A 114 3.71 -7.46 5.46
C VAL A 114 3.46 -6.55 4.26
N GLY A 115 2.37 -5.80 4.24
CA GLY A 115 2.04 -4.86 3.17
C GLY A 115 3.06 -3.73 3.04
N LEU A 116 3.56 -3.17 4.14
CA LEU A 116 4.63 -2.16 4.11
C LEU A 116 5.95 -2.75 3.58
N GLY A 117 6.27 -3.99 3.95
CA GLY A 117 7.42 -4.72 3.40
C GLY A 117 7.31 -4.89 1.88
N LEU A 118 6.14 -5.33 1.40
CA LEU A 118 5.84 -5.42 -0.03
C LEU A 118 5.93 -4.07 -0.73
N ALA A 119 5.40 -3.01 -0.12
CA ALA A 119 5.51 -1.65 -0.65
C ALA A 119 6.97 -1.23 -0.82
N GLY A 120 7.83 -1.54 0.16
CA GLY A 120 9.27 -1.27 0.10
C GLY A 120 9.97 -2.04 -1.02
N LEU A 121 9.65 -3.33 -1.20
CA LEU A 121 10.17 -4.14 -2.29
C LEU A 121 9.76 -3.59 -3.66
N VAL A 122 8.47 -3.28 -3.83
CA VAL A 122 7.95 -2.69 -5.07
C VAL A 122 8.59 -1.32 -5.31
N PHE A 123 8.77 -0.49 -4.28
CA PHE A 123 9.44 0.80 -4.41
C PHE A 123 10.87 0.63 -4.91
N HIS A 124 11.63 -0.30 -4.34
CA HIS A 124 13.02 -0.56 -4.74
C HIS A 124 13.11 -1.09 -6.18
N ALA A 125 12.28 -2.08 -6.54
CA ALA A 125 12.25 -2.63 -7.90
C ALA A 125 11.80 -1.59 -8.95
N SER A 126 10.94 -0.66 -8.53
CA SER A 126 10.33 0.32 -9.43
C SER A 126 11.10 1.65 -9.48
N THR A 127 12.03 1.89 -8.57
CA THR A 127 12.76 3.17 -8.49
C THR A 127 14.27 2.88 -8.51
N PRO A 128 14.86 2.68 -9.71
CA PRO A 128 16.28 2.38 -9.83
C PRO A 128 17.12 3.58 -9.37
N ASP A 129 18.15 3.29 -8.58
CA ASP A 129 19.15 4.27 -8.14
C ASP A 129 19.99 4.69 -9.36
N ARG A 130 19.75 5.90 -9.86
CA ARG A 130 20.59 6.49 -10.92
C ARG A 130 21.82 7.13 -10.28
N ARG A 131 22.70 6.33 -9.67
CA ARG A 131 24.07 6.80 -9.45
C ARG A 131 24.78 6.77 -10.80
N PRO A 132 25.54 7.82 -11.18
CA PRO A 132 26.53 7.65 -12.23
C PRO A 132 27.51 6.54 -11.77
N ALA A 133 27.74 5.57 -12.65
CA ALA A 133 28.83 4.61 -12.50
C ALA A 133 30.18 5.33 -12.61
#